data_AF-A0A381UAF7-F1
#
_entry.id   AF-A0A381UAF7-F1
#
_cell.length_a   1.000
_cell.length_b   1.000
_cell.length_c   1.000
_cell.angle_alpha   90.00
_cell.angle_beta   90.00
_cell.angle_gamma   90.00
#
_symmetry.space_group_name_H-M   'P 1'
#
loop_
_entity.id
_entity.type
_entity.pdbx_description
1 polymer ?
#
loop_
_entity_poly.entity_id
_entity_poly.type
_entity_poly.pdbx_seq_one_letter_code
_entity_poly.pdbx_strand_id
1 'polypeptide(L)'
;VLYSTSGCFPPNLDDQGRDRYRITKEEIRKVPQADTAWEILEYLRPNLLTRDQRRHVGFSEGMDALVFINGARAGYKNRLRTIPAMDIIEIKYLDSIEAGGKYGYTSGGGIFLITIE
;
A
#
# COMPACT_ATOMS: atom_id res chain seq x y z
N VAL A 1 -2.24 -52.33 -5.45
CA VAL A 1 -2.06 -51.95 -4.02
C VAL A 1 -0.58 -51.58 -3.89
N LEU A 2 -0.09 -50.35 -3.69
CA LEU A 2 -0.62 -49.04 -3.30
C LEU A 2 0.22 -47.93 -3.98
N TYR A 3 -0.39 -46.76 -4.11
CA TYR A 3 0.11 -45.52 -4.71
C TYR A 3 1.14 -44.80 -3.82
N SER A 4 2.15 -44.17 -4.42
CA SER A 4 2.90 -43.05 -3.81
C SER A 4 2.96 -41.91 -4.82
N THR A 5 1.97 -41.02 -4.78
CA THR A 5 2.03 -39.73 -5.48
C THR A 5 2.92 -38.79 -4.68
N SER A 6 4.06 -38.43 -5.25
CA SER A 6 4.92 -37.35 -4.77
C SER A 6 4.19 -36.01 -4.91
N GLY A 7 3.41 -35.65 -3.89
CA GLY A 7 2.84 -34.31 -3.77
C GLY A 7 3.96 -33.31 -3.52
N CYS A 8 4.35 -32.55 -4.55
CA CYS A 8 5.11 -31.33 -4.36
C CYS A 8 4.12 -30.28 -3.82
N PHE A 9 3.94 -30.26 -2.50
CA PHE A 9 3.30 -29.12 -1.85
C PHE A 9 4.33 -27.99 -1.88
N PRO A 10 4.08 -26.86 -2.56
CA PRO A 10 4.95 -25.71 -2.40
C PRO A 10 4.97 -25.38 -0.89
N PRO A 11 6.11 -24.94 -0.34
CA PRO A 11 6.09 -24.39 1.01
C PRO A 11 5.03 -23.30 1.02
N ASN A 12 4.06 -23.44 1.92
CA ASN A 12 3.21 -22.35 2.31
C ASN A 12 4.17 -21.30 2.85
N LEU A 13 4.60 -20.39 1.97
CA LEU A 13 5.19 -19.14 2.38
C LEU A 13 4.06 -18.50 3.16
N ASP A 14 4.14 -18.61 4.47
CA ASP A 14 3.49 -17.71 5.39
C ASP A 14 3.68 -16.28 4.83
N ASP A 15 2.68 -15.85 4.06
CA ASP A 15 2.40 -14.49 3.59
C ASP A 15 2.07 -13.57 4.79
N GLN A 16 2.46 -13.99 5.99
CA GLN A 16 2.53 -13.25 7.24
C GLN A 16 3.93 -12.66 7.50
N GLY A 17 4.90 -12.91 6.62
CA GLY A 17 6.20 -12.25 6.63
C GLY A 17 6.13 -10.81 6.15
N ARG A 18 5.51 -9.90 6.92
CA ARG A 18 5.45 -8.44 6.67
C ARG A 18 5.17 -8.11 5.20
N ASP A 19 3.89 -8.05 4.82
CA ASP A 19 3.50 -7.37 3.59
C ASP A 19 4.09 -5.95 3.62
N ARG A 20 5.19 -5.75 2.89
CA ARG A 20 6.04 -4.54 3.01
C ARG A 20 5.29 -3.28 2.60
N TYR A 21 4.15 -3.46 1.93
CA TYR A 21 3.29 -2.43 1.41
C TYR A 21 1.99 -2.29 2.18
N ARG A 22 1.78 -3.04 3.26
CA ARG A 22 0.60 -2.95 4.12
C ARG A 22 1.03 -2.54 5.53
N ILE A 23 0.24 -1.67 6.14
CA ILE A 23 0.37 -1.20 7.50
C ILE A 23 -0.97 -1.45 8.18
N THR A 24 -0.96 -2.30 9.21
CA THR A 24 -2.20 -2.67 9.93
C THR A 24 -2.46 -1.74 11.11
N LYS A 25 -3.69 -1.80 11.66
CA LYS A 25 -4.10 -1.04 12.85
C LYS A 25 -3.14 -1.24 14.03
N GLU A 26 -2.64 -2.45 14.20
CA GLU A 26 -1.69 -2.79 15.27
C GLU A 26 -0.32 -2.14 15.05
N GLU A 27 0.11 -1.96 13.80
CA GLU A 27 1.33 -1.21 13.49
C GLU A 27 1.13 0.30 13.67
N ILE A 28 -0.03 0.83 13.26
CA ILE A 28 -0.38 2.26 13.44
C ILE A 28 -0.39 2.64 14.92
N ARG A 29 -0.99 1.79 15.77
CA ARG A 29 -1.04 1.99 17.24
C ARG A 29 0.34 2.06 17.91
N LYS A 30 1.40 1.60 17.27
CA LYS A 30 2.78 1.72 17.79
C LYS A 30 3.38 3.11 17.57
N VAL A 31 2.69 3.99 16.84
CA VAL A 31 3.15 5.34 16.50
C VAL A 31 2.11 6.36 17.00
N PRO A 32 1.94 6.52 18.33
CA PRO A 32 0.94 7.41 18.89
C PRO A 32 1.22 8.89 18.62
N GLN A 33 2.44 9.24 18.23
CA GLN A 33 2.83 10.62 17.89
C GLN A 33 2.41 11.05 16.47
N ALA A 34 1.88 10.15 15.65
CA ALA A 34 1.43 10.50 14.31
C ALA A 34 -0.01 10.99 14.34
N ASP A 35 -0.23 12.22 13.90
CA ASP A 35 -1.56 12.85 13.79
C ASP A 35 -2.22 12.53 12.46
N THR A 36 -1.42 12.26 11.42
CA THR A 36 -1.89 12.08 10.04
C THR A 36 -1.39 10.80 9.38
N ALA A 37 -2.08 10.34 8.33
CA ALA A 37 -1.64 9.20 7.51
C ALA A 37 -0.23 9.40 6.92
N TRP A 38 0.10 10.65 6.59
CA TRP A 38 1.44 11.02 6.13
C TRP A 38 2.50 10.68 7.17
N GLU A 39 2.29 11.09 8.42
CA GLU A 39 3.25 10.86 9.50
C GLU A 39 3.39 9.36 9.81
N ILE A 40 2.28 8.61 9.82
CA ILE A 40 2.34 7.14 9.97
C ILE A 40 3.29 6.54 8.92
N LEU A 41 3.12 6.93 7.65
CA LEU A 41 3.96 6.44 6.55
C LEU A 41 5.41 6.89 6.71
N GLU A 42 5.64 8.12 7.13
CA GLU A 42 6.98 8.66 7.38
C GLU A 42 7.72 7.90 8.49
N TYR A 43 7.03 7.53 9.57
CA TYR A 43 7.62 6.77 10.68
C TYR A 43 7.82 5.29 10.36
N LEU A 44 6.79 4.61 9.81
CA LEU A 44 6.81 3.16 9.66
C LEU A 44 7.47 2.70 8.36
N ARG A 45 7.28 3.45 7.27
CA ARG A 45 7.66 3.05 5.91
C ARG A 45 7.94 4.28 5.02
N PRO A 46 8.96 5.11 5.33
CA PRO A 46 9.26 6.32 4.55
C PRO A 46 9.57 6.01 3.08
N ASN A 47 10.04 4.80 2.79
CA ASN A 47 10.29 4.30 1.44
C ASN A 47 9.03 4.27 0.54
N LEU A 48 7.81 4.24 1.10
CA LEU A 48 6.58 4.27 0.30
C LEU A 48 6.27 5.67 -0.21
N LEU A 49 6.66 6.71 0.53
CA LEU A 49 6.42 8.11 0.17
C LEU A 49 7.28 8.59 -1.00
N THR A 50 8.34 7.85 -1.36
CA THR A 50 9.26 8.17 -2.46
C THR A 50 9.10 7.24 -3.67
N ARG A 51 8.24 6.22 -3.56
CA ARG A 51 8.06 5.22 -4.62
C ARG A 51 7.24 5.70 -5.80
N ASP A 52 6.36 6.67 -5.57
CA ASP A 52 5.49 7.27 -6.57
C ASP A 52 6.26 8.07 -7.63
N GLN A 53 7.40 8.65 -7.24
CA GLN A 53 8.25 9.41 -8.16
C GLN A 53 9.23 8.55 -8.97
N ARG A 54 9.17 7.23 -8.85
CA ARG A 54 10.02 6.37 -9.68
C ARG A 54 9.52 6.39 -11.12
N ARG A 55 10.46 6.60 -12.05
CA ARG A 55 10.17 6.46 -13.49
C ARG A 55 9.60 5.08 -13.75
N HIS A 56 8.40 5.05 -14.31
CA HIS A 56 7.74 3.82 -14.73
C HIS A 56 7.57 3.80 -16.25
N VAL A 57 7.43 2.61 -16.81
CA VAL A 57 7.28 2.43 -18.25
C VAL A 57 6.04 3.21 -18.72
N GLY A 58 6.24 4.19 -19.59
CA GLY A 58 5.17 5.05 -20.11
C GLY A 58 5.01 6.42 -19.43
N PHE A 59 5.74 6.72 -18.34
CA PHE A 59 5.73 8.05 -17.69
C PHE A 59 7.16 8.52 -17.40
N SER A 60 7.63 9.51 -18.16
CA SER A 60 9.01 10.03 -18.08
C SER A 60 9.26 10.90 -16.83
N GLU A 61 8.24 11.59 -16.34
CA GLU A 61 8.35 12.56 -15.23
C GLU A 61 7.92 12.01 -13.86
N GLY A 62 7.58 10.71 -13.76
CA GLY A 62 6.91 10.18 -12.57
C GLY A 62 5.50 10.74 -12.42
N MET A 63 4.68 10.15 -11.54
CA MET A 63 3.32 10.62 -11.29
C MET A 63 3.02 10.50 -9.81
N ASP A 64 2.31 11.46 -9.23
CA ASP A 64 1.91 11.36 -7.82
C ASP A 64 0.98 10.16 -7.63
N ALA A 65 1.20 9.42 -6.54
CA ALA A 65 0.34 8.30 -6.18
C ALA A 65 -1.10 8.77 -5.95
N LEU A 66 -2.07 7.97 -6.39
CA LEU A 66 -3.48 8.20 -6.08
C LEU A 66 -3.78 7.74 -4.65
N VAL A 67 -4.78 8.36 -4.03
CA VAL A 67 -5.26 8.01 -2.70
C VAL A 67 -6.73 7.63 -2.79
N PHE A 68 -7.06 6.46 -2.25
CA PHE A 68 -8.41 5.96 -2.11
C PHE A 68 -8.73 5.79 -0.63
N ILE A 69 -9.92 6.19 -0.23
CA ILE A 69 -10.43 6.03 1.15
C ILE A 69 -11.69 5.17 1.06
N ASN A 70 -11.70 4.03 1.74
CA ASN A 70 -12.80 3.06 1.71
C ASN A 70 -13.26 2.70 0.29
N GLY A 71 -12.30 2.60 -0.65
CA GLY A 71 -12.56 2.28 -2.06
C GLY A 71 -13.01 3.47 -2.94
N ALA A 72 -13.26 4.64 -2.37
CA ALA A 72 -13.56 5.86 -3.13
C ALA A 72 -12.29 6.67 -3.43
N ARG A 73 -12.18 7.21 -4.66
CA ARG A 73 -11.04 8.06 -5.04
C ARG A 73 -11.09 9.37 -4.26
N ALA A 74 -10.13 9.59 -3.39
CA ALA A 74 -10.04 10.79 -2.55
C ALA A 74 -9.11 11.86 -3.13
N GLY A 75 -8.15 11.47 -4.00
CA GLY A 75 -7.25 12.41 -4.66
C GLY A 75 -5.87 11.82 -4.93
N TYR A 76 -4.84 12.63 -4.69
CA TYR A 76 -3.41 12.28 -4.84
C TYR A 76 -2.70 12.25 -3.48
N LYS A 77 -1.40 11.91 -3.48
CA LYS A 77 -0.54 11.75 -2.29
C LYS A 77 -0.68 12.88 -1.25
N ASN A 78 -0.87 14.13 -1.67
CA ASN A 78 -1.06 15.25 -0.76
C ASN A 78 -2.26 15.09 0.19
N ARG A 79 -3.27 14.29 -0.19
CA ARG A 79 -4.44 14.00 0.65
C ARG A 79 -4.07 13.26 1.94
N LEU A 80 -2.96 12.52 1.97
CA LEU A 80 -2.48 11.80 3.17
C LEU A 80 -2.25 12.72 4.37
N ARG A 81 -1.91 13.99 4.14
CA ARG A 81 -1.70 15.01 5.20
C ARG A 81 -2.98 15.47 5.88
N THR A 82 -4.13 15.11 5.32
CA THR A 82 -5.46 15.55 5.80
C THR A 82 -6.27 14.41 6.39
N ILE A 83 -5.75 13.18 6.35
CA ILE A 83 -6.43 12.00 6.88
C ILE A 83 -5.92 11.79 8.30
N PRO A 84 -6.79 11.89 9.32
CA PRO A 84 -6.39 11.72 10.71
C PRO A 84 -5.95 10.28 10.97
N ALA A 85 -4.81 10.10 11.64
CA ALA A 85 -4.24 8.80 11.97
C ALA A 85 -5.17 7.94 12.85
N MET A 86 -5.95 8.59 13.72
CA MET A 86 -6.85 7.95 14.68
C MET A 86 -7.95 7.12 14.02
N ASP A 87 -8.42 7.54 12.84
CA ASP A 87 -9.52 6.88 12.13
C ASP A 87 -9.04 5.75 11.22
N ILE A 88 -7.72 5.60 11.02
CA ILE A 88 -7.16 4.66 10.05
C ILE A 88 -7.07 3.26 10.65
N ILE A 89 -7.71 2.31 9.96
CA ILE A 89 -7.60 0.88 10.24
C ILE A 89 -6.44 0.26 9.47
N GLU A 90 -6.26 0.65 8.20
CA GLU A 90 -5.26 0.04 7.34
C GLU A 90 -4.77 1.01 6.28
N ILE A 91 -3.46 0.95 5.98
CA ILE A 91 -2.87 1.61 4.82
C ILE A 91 -2.21 0.53 3.97
N LYS A 92 -2.60 0.44 2.70
CA LYS A 92 -1.98 -0.44 1.72
C LYS A 92 -1.49 0.35 0.51
N TYR A 93 -0.27 0.10 0.08
CA TYR A 93 0.30 0.64 -1.14
C TYR A 93 0.25 -0.40 -2.25
N LEU A 94 -0.25 -0.01 -3.41
CA LEU A 94 -0.12 -0.77 -4.65
C LEU A 94 0.93 -0.09 -5.53
N ASP A 95 1.84 -0.88 -6.07
CA ASP A 95 2.81 -0.36 -7.03
C ASP A 95 2.15 0.00 -8.37
N SER A 96 2.87 0.71 -9.24
CA SER A 96 2.38 1.16 -10.53
C SER A 96 1.89 0.04 -11.44
N ILE A 97 2.45 -1.17 -11.34
CA ILE A 97 2.08 -2.32 -12.18
C ILE A 97 0.74 -2.88 -11.68
N GLU A 98 0.65 -3.18 -10.39
CA GLU A 98 -0.58 -3.69 -9.76
C GLU A 98 -1.72 -2.68 -9.86
N ALA A 99 -1.40 -1.41 -9.62
CA ALA A 99 -2.35 -0.31 -9.73
C ALA A 99 -2.82 -0.11 -11.17
N GLY A 100 -1.91 -0.17 -12.15
CA GLY A 100 -2.25 -0.08 -13.57
C GLY A 100 -3.20 -1.18 -14.01
N GLY A 101 -3.01 -2.41 -13.52
CA GLY A 101 -3.88 -3.56 -13.81
C GLY A 101 -5.27 -3.46 -13.18
N LYS A 102 -5.40 -2.90 -11.97
CA LYS A 102 -6.67 -2.85 -11.21
C LYS A 102 -7.47 -1.56 -11.40
N TYR A 103 -6.78 -0.42 -11.51
CA TYR A 103 -7.39 0.92 -11.50
C TYR A 103 -7.09 1.72 -12.79
N GLY A 104 -6.31 1.16 -13.71
CA GLY A 104 -6.04 1.74 -15.02
C GLY A 104 -4.82 2.68 -15.08
N TYR A 105 -4.58 3.22 -16.28
CA TYR A 105 -3.35 3.93 -16.65
C TYR A 105 -3.08 5.22 -15.86
N THR A 106 -4.09 5.84 -15.26
CA THR A 106 -3.92 7.04 -14.42
C THR A 106 -3.23 6.76 -13.08
N SER A 107 -2.85 5.51 -12.83
CA SER A 107 -2.27 5.03 -11.58
C SER A 107 -0.75 4.79 -11.70
N GLY A 108 -0.09 5.48 -12.64
CA GLY A 108 1.35 5.33 -12.92
C GLY A 108 2.25 5.60 -11.71
N GLY A 109 1.77 6.38 -10.74
CA GLY A 109 2.44 6.66 -9.46
C GLY A 109 2.20 5.64 -8.36
N GLY A 110 1.45 4.57 -8.62
CA GLY A 110 0.92 3.68 -7.59
C GLY A 110 -0.30 4.25 -6.87
N ILE A 111 -0.81 3.50 -5.88
CA ILE A 111 -2.04 3.83 -5.16
C ILE A 111 -1.88 3.56 -3.67
N PHE A 112 -2.26 4.53 -2.85
CA PHE A 112 -2.52 4.33 -1.43
C PHE A 112 -3.99 4.02 -1.21
N LEU A 113 -4.28 2.81 -0.77
CA LEU A 113 -5.57 2.37 -0.27
C LEU A 113 -5.59 2.61 1.24
N ILE A 114 -6.51 3.43 1.69
CA ILE A 114 -6.72 3.73 3.09
C ILE A 114 -8.10 3.21 3.49
N THR A 115 -8.13 2.41 4.55
CA THR A 115 -9.34 1.96 5.20
C THR A 115 -9.50 2.70 6.50
N ILE A 116 -10.63 3.36 6.70
CA ILE A 116 -10.99 4.05 7.93
C ILE A 116 -12.21 3.40 8.60
N GLU A 117 -12.33 3.58 9.91
CA GLU A 117 -13.47 3.11 10.73
C GLU A 117 -14.74 3.96 10.51
#